data_AF-A0A3D1A052-F1
#
_entry.id   AF-A0A3D1A052-F1
#
_cell.length_a   1.000
_cell.length_b   1.000
_cell.length_c   1.000
_cell.angle_alpha   90.00
_cell.angle_beta   90.00
_cell.angle_gamma   90.00
#
_symmetry.space_group_name_H-M   'P 1'
#
loop_
_entity.id
_entity.type
_entity.pdbx_description
1 polymer ?
#
loop_
_entity_poly.entity_id
_entity_poly.type
_entity_poly.pdbx_seq_one_letter_code
_entity_poly.pdbx_strand_id
1 'polypeptide(L)' 'MSMKHPFDTESFYELMDDGTIQVSRGDLVGRFTSEGVFLSGEIRESDPQLCNWVSNVPDPETQMSTSRIAGRDNSKGL' A
#
# COMPACT_ATOMS: atom_id res chain seq x y z
N MET A 1 6.80 -4.85 -0.48
CA MET A 1 6.03 -3.88 -1.31
C MET A 1 6.62 -2.50 -1.11
N SER A 2 6.66 -1.64 -2.13
CA SER A 2 7.23 -0.30 -2.00
C SER A 2 6.55 0.74 -2.89
N MET A 3 6.58 2.01 -2.48
CA MET A 3 5.94 3.13 -3.20
C MET A 3 6.66 4.46 -2.94
N LYS A 4 6.62 5.39 -3.91
CA LYS A 4 7.03 6.79 -3.70
C LYS A 4 5.85 7.64 -3.27
N HIS A 5 6.11 8.65 -2.44
CA HIS A 5 5.09 9.62 -2.09
C HIS A 5 4.68 10.45 -3.34
N PRO A 6 3.37 10.63 -3.60
CA PRO A 6 2.89 11.24 -4.85
C PRO A 6 3.23 12.73 -4.97
N PHE A 7 3.36 13.44 -3.85
CA PHE A 7 3.67 14.88 -3.80
C PHE A 7 5.09 15.18 -3.31
N ASP A 8 5.80 14.17 -2.81
CA ASP A 8 7.13 14.31 -2.24
C ASP A 8 8.02 13.23 -2.84
N THR A 9 8.54 13.51 -4.03
CA THR A 9 9.17 12.49 -4.89
C THR A 9 10.49 11.93 -4.35
N GLU A 10 11.01 12.54 -3.29
CA GLU A 10 12.20 12.12 -2.55
C GLU A 10 11.89 11.08 -1.46
N SER A 11 10.65 11.03 -0.95
CA SER A 11 10.26 10.05 0.06
C SER A 11 9.84 8.72 -0.54
N PHE A 12 10.45 7.65 -0.04
CA PHE A 12 10.19 6.28 -0.45
C PHE A 12 9.74 5.43 0.74
N TYR A 13 8.71 4.63 0.54
CA TYR A 13 8.05 3.83 1.55
C TYR A 13 8.19 2.35 1.19
N GLU A 14 8.64 1.53 2.12
CA GLU A 14 8.89 0.09 1.91
C GLU A 14 8.37 -0.72 3.10
N LEU A 15 7.58 -1.76 2.81
CA LEU A 15 7.14 -2.75 3.80
C LEU A 15 8.27 -3.74 4.08
N MET A 16 8.63 -3.87 5.34
CA MET A 16 9.61 -4.84 5.82
C MET A 16 9.01 -6.18 6.19
N ASP A 17 9.87 -7.19 6.36
CA ASP A 17 9.48 -8.53 6.79
C ASP A 17 8.81 -8.59 8.17
N ASP A 18 9.08 -7.62 9.05
CA ASP A 18 8.48 -7.53 10.39
C ASP A 18 7.13 -6.78 10.42
N GLY A 19 6.63 -6.34 9.26
CA GLY A 19 5.39 -5.59 9.13
C GLY A 19 5.52 -4.09 9.40
N THR A 20 6.72 -3.59 9.67
CA THR A 20 6.98 -2.14 9.79
C THR A 20 7.24 -1.51 8.41
N ILE A 21 7.10 -0.19 8.36
CA ILE A 21 7.36 0.61 7.17
C ILE A 21 8.69 1.34 7.34
N GLN A 22 9.62 1.15 6.40
CA GLN A 22 10.75 2.06 6.22
C GLN A 22 10.30 3.26 5.40
N VAL A 23 10.58 4.46 5.89
CA VAL A 23 10.56 5.68 5.08
C VAL A 23 12.00 6.12 4.88
N SER A 24 12.39 6.39 3.64
CA SER A 24 13.70 6.96 3.30
C SER A 24 13.56 8.25 2.50
N ARG A 25 14.42 9.23 2.80
CA ARG A 25 14.55 10.50 2.08
C ARG A 25 16.03 10.87 2.03
N GLY A 26 16.66 10.69 0.86
CA GLY A 26 18.12 10.77 0.74
C GLY A 26 18.80 9.73 1.63
N ASP A 27 19.72 10.17 2.48
CA ASP A 27 20.44 9.31 3.44
C ASP A 27 19.66 9.09 4.76
N LEU A 28 18.54 9.81 4.96
CA LEU A 28 17.75 9.71 6.19
C LEU A 28 16.76 8.56 6.12
N VAL A 29 16.57 7.88 7.25
CA VAL A 29 15.61 6.79 7.39
C VAL A 29 14.75 6.94 8.65
N GLY A 30 13.51 6.44 8.59
CA GLY A 30 12.61 6.29 9.72
C GLY A 30 11.83 4.98 9.66
N ARG A 31 11.52 4.41 10.81
CA ARG A 31 10.70 3.21 10.99
C ARG A 31 9.34 3.59 11.57
N PHE A 32 8.29 3.09 10.95
CA PHE A 32 6.91 3.40 11.34
C PHE A 32 6.05 2.14 11.37
N THR A 33 4.95 2.16 12.12
CA THR A 33 3.90 1.14 12.00
C THR A 33 3.13 1.32 10.69
N SER A 34 2.28 0.35 10.34
CA SER A 34 1.34 0.46 9.21
C SER A 34 0.31 1.60 9.38
N GLU A 35 0.10 2.08 10.62
CA GLU A 35 -0.73 3.24 10.94
C GLU A 35 0.06 4.56 10.91
N GLY A 36 1.35 4.54 10.55
CA GLY A 36 2.20 5.72 10.50
C GLY A 36 2.73 6.20 11.86
N VAL A 37 2.70 5.35 12.90
CA VAL A 37 3.25 5.70 14.21
C VAL A 37 4.76 5.53 14.21
N PHE A 38 5.50 6.56 14.63
CA PHE A 38 6.96 6.54 14.70
C PHE A 38 7.49 5.49 15.69
N LEU A 39 8.51 4.75 15.27
CA LEU A 39 9.21 3.75 16.09
C LEU A 39 10.69 4.15 16.32
N SER A 40 11.43 4.44 15.27
CA SER A 40 12.87 4.78 15.36
C SER A 40 13.40 5.49 14.10
N GLY A 41 14.59 6.10 14.19
CA GLY A 41 15.26 6.77 13.09
C GLY A 41 15.25 8.30 13.13
N GLU A 42 15.75 8.89 12.05
CA GLU A 42 15.94 10.32 11.86
C GLU A 42 14.68 11.00 11.33
N ILE A 43 13.98 10.34 10.40
CA ILE A 43 12.67 10.81 9.92
C ILE A 43 11.63 10.54 11.02
N ARG A 44 11.01 11.60 11.54
CA ARG A 44 10.01 11.52 12.63
C ARG A 44 8.56 11.61 12.18
N GLU A 45 8.34 11.95 10.92
CA GLU A 45 7.01 12.13 10.33
C GLU A 45 6.88 11.28 9.07
N SER A 46 5.72 10.68 8.89
CA SER A 46 5.35 9.88 7.72
C SER A 46 3.91 10.19 7.34
N ASP A 47 3.55 10.02 6.07
CA ASP A 47 2.14 10.04 5.65
C ASP A 47 1.45 8.72 6.10
N PRO A 48 0.48 8.78 7.04
CA PRO A 48 -0.14 7.56 7.58
C PRO A 48 -0.95 6.78 6.54
N GLN A 49 -1.49 7.45 5.51
CA GLN A 49 -2.24 6.77 4.46
C GLN A 49 -1.32 5.97 3.55
N LEU A 50 -0.13 6.49 3.23
CA LEU A 50 0.88 5.74 2.49
C LEU A 50 1.41 4.54 3.29
N CYS A 51 1.65 4.69 4.59
CA CYS A 51 1.99 3.56 5.47
C CYS A 51 0.91 2.47 5.40
N ASN A 52 -0.37 2.88 5.48
CA ASN A 52 -1.48 1.96 5.37
C ASN A 52 -1.53 1.27 4.00
N TRP A 53 -1.39 2.02 2.91
CA TRP A 53 -1.43 1.47 1.56
C TRP A 53 -0.29 0.48 1.31
N VAL A 54 0.95 0.85 1.63
CA VAL A 54 2.12 -0.03 1.44
C VAL A 54 1.97 -1.34 2.24
N SER A 55 1.32 -1.29 3.41
CA SER A 55 1.02 -2.46 4.22
C SER A 55 -0.19 -3.29 3.73
N ASN A 56 -1.10 -2.71 2.93
CA ASN A 56 -2.38 -3.32 2.57
C ASN A 56 -2.61 -3.46 1.06
N VAL A 57 -1.61 -3.22 0.21
CA VAL A 57 -1.75 -3.50 -1.22
C VAL A 57 -2.04 -4.98 -1.39
N PRO A 58 -3.23 -5.36 -1.94
CA PRO A 58 -3.57 -6.75 -2.10
C PRO A 58 -2.61 -7.39 -3.08
N ASP A 59 -2.16 -8.61 -2.76
CA ASP A 59 -1.33 -9.40 -3.65
C ASP A 59 -2.01 -9.53 -5.02
N PRO A 60 -1.33 -9.18 -6.13
CA PRO A 60 -1.95 -9.17 -7.45
C PRO A 60 -2.46 -10.55 -7.90
N GLU A 61 -1.92 -11.65 -7.38
CA GLU A 61 -2.44 -13.00 -7.65
C GLU A 61 -3.78 -13.24 -6.94
N THR A 62 -3.98 -12.66 -5.75
CA THR A 62 -5.27 -12.72 -5.02
C THR A 62 -6.35 -11.79 -5.57
N GLN A 63 -6.00 -10.81 -6.42
CA GLN A 63 -6.95 -9.84 -6.97
C GLN A 63 -7.83 -10.40 -8.10
N MET A 64 -7.56 -11.61 -8.62
CA MET A 64 -8.38 -12.24 -9.67
C MET A 64 -9.65 -12.88 -9.09
N SER A 65 -10.53 -12.09 -8.46
CA SER A 65 -11.93 -12.50 -8.32
C SER A 65 -12.64 -12.21 -9.63
N THR A 66 -12.86 -13.24 -10.46
CA THR A 66 -13.66 -13.18 -11.69
C THR A 66 -14.92 -12.35 -11.45
N SER A 67 -15.03 -11.23 -12.18
CA SER A 67 -16.28 -10.52 -12.38
C SER A 67 -17.33 -11.52 -12.88
N ARG A 68 -18.23 -11.98 -12.00
CA ARG A 68 -19.41 -12.73 -12.42
C ARG A 68 -20.38 -11.75 -13.06
N ILE A 69 -20.16 -11.44 -14.32
CA ILE A 69 -21.19 -10.82 -15.16
C ILE A 69 -22.28 -11.89 -15.30
N ALA A 70 -23.32 -11.81 -14.46
CA ALA A 70 -24.51 -12.63 -14.61
C ALA A 70 -25.23 -12.16 -15.88
N GLY A 71 -24.97 -12.86 -16.99
CA GLY A 71 -25.71 -12.67 -18.23
C GLY A 71 -27.20 -12.88 -17.97
N ARG A 72 -27.99 -11.82 -18.11
CA ARG A 72 -29.45 -11.90 -18.14
C ARG A 72 -29.85 -12.54 -19.47
N ASP A 73 -30.05 -13.84 -19.45
CA ASP A 73 -30.56 -14.62 -20.57
C ASP A 73 -31.95 -14.08 -20.98
N ASN A 74 -32.07 -13.58 -22.21
CA ASN A 74 -33.35 -13.18 -22.79
C ASN A 74 -33.88 -14.30 -23.67
N SER A 75 -34.38 -15.36 -23.06
CA SER A 75 -35.17 -16.39 -23.72
C SER A 75 -36.63 -16.27 -23.27
N LYS A 76 -37.44 -15.58 -24.09
CA LYS A 76 -38.87 -15.86 -24.22
C LYS A 76 -39.24 -15.89 -25.69
N GLY A 77 -39.22 -17.09 -26.25
CA GLY A 77 -40.10 -17.42 -27.36
C GLY A 77 -41.53 -17.56 -26.83
N LEU A 78 -42.48 -16.97 -27.55
CA LEU A 78 -43.78 -17.56 -27.86
C LEU A 78 -44.27 -16.95 -29.17
#